data_AF-A0A8I2YG82-F1
#
_entry.id   AF-A0A8I2YG82-F1
#
_cell.length_a   1.000
_cell.length_b   1.000
_cell.length_c   1.000
_cell.angle_alpha   90.00
_cell.angle_beta   90.00
_cell.angle_gamma   90.00
#
_symmetry.space_group_name_H-M   'P 1'
#
loop_
_entity.id
_entity.type
_entity.pdbx_description
1 polymer ?
#
loop_
_entity_poly.entity_id
_entity_poly.type
_entity_poly.pdbx_seq_one_letter_code
_entity_poly.pdbx_strand_id
1 'polypeptide(L)'
;MFAEAKPFGERGFHWLKVHLANLYRFDKGSFDERVAFVMNHLDDIYDSAKNPLEGRHWWTKADDPWQCLATCMELCAALESEDPHAYMSTLPVHQDGTCNGLQHYAVLGGDGKGTAQVNLAATD
;
A
#
# COMPACT_ATOMS: atom_id res chain seq x y z
N MET A 1 -7.38 -7.13 -10.48
CA MET A 1 -6.30 -8.14 -10.48
C MET A 1 -5.68 -8.21 -11.87
N PHE A 2 -4.37 -8.40 -11.97
CA PHE A 2 -3.68 -8.67 -13.24
C PHE A 2 -3.90 -10.10 -13.71
N ALA A 3 -3.84 -10.32 -15.03
CA ALA A 3 -4.01 -11.66 -15.61
C ALA A 3 -2.79 -12.56 -15.39
N GLU A 4 -1.59 -11.98 -15.38
CA GLU A 4 -0.33 -12.68 -15.15
C GLU A 4 0.17 -12.39 -13.74
N ALA A 5 0.45 -13.44 -12.97
CA ALA A 5 1.00 -13.33 -11.63
C ALA A 5 2.51 -13.12 -11.67
N LYS A 6 3.06 -12.39 -10.70
CA LYS A 6 4.51 -12.21 -10.52
C LYS A 6 4.93 -12.51 -9.08
N PRO A 7 6.12 -13.06 -8.85
CA PRO A 7 6.63 -13.27 -7.50
C PRO A 7 6.88 -11.92 -6.84
N PHE A 8 6.68 -11.83 -5.52
CA PHE A 8 7.00 -10.60 -4.79
C PHE A 8 8.48 -10.23 -4.83
N GLY A 9 9.37 -11.22 -4.83
CA GLY A 9 10.81 -10.99 -4.73
C GLY A 9 11.20 -10.26 -3.44
N GLU A 10 12.36 -9.61 -3.44
CA GLU A 10 12.95 -9.01 -2.23
C GLU A 10 12.09 -7.87 -1.64
N ARG A 11 11.44 -7.07 -2.50
CA ARG A 11 10.72 -5.84 -2.08
C ARG A 11 9.21 -5.85 -2.33
N GLY A 12 8.66 -6.82 -3.05
CA GLY A 12 7.22 -6.84 -3.35
C GLY A 12 6.38 -6.91 -2.07
N PHE A 13 6.84 -7.70 -1.09
CA PHE A 13 6.18 -7.82 0.21
C PHE A 13 6.17 -6.50 1.01
N HIS A 14 7.25 -5.72 0.92
CA HIS A 14 7.32 -4.38 1.50
C HIS A 14 6.29 -3.45 0.84
N TRP A 15 6.21 -3.45 -0.50
CA TRP A 15 5.29 -2.59 -1.24
C TRP A 15 3.82 -2.96 -1.05
N LEU A 16 3.51 -4.25 -0.86
CA LEU A 16 2.15 -4.67 -0.51
C LEU A 16 1.68 -4.08 0.83
N LYS A 17 2.58 -4.02 1.84
CA LYS A 17 2.28 -3.39 3.13
C LYS A 17 2.10 -1.88 2.99
N VAL A 18 2.98 -1.21 2.24
CA VAL A 18 2.82 0.22 1.94
C VAL A 18 1.48 0.48 1.23
N HIS A 19 1.10 -0.38 0.28
CA HIS A 19 -0.18 -0.29 -0.42
C HIS A 19 -1.37 -0.40 0.54
N LEU A 20 -1.36 -1.39 1.44
CA LEU A 20 -2.41 -1.58 2.43
C LEU A 20 -2.55 -0.36 3.36
N ALA A 21 -1.43 0.21 3.81
CA ALA A 21 -1.43 1.43 4.61
C ALA A 21 -2.03 2.62 3.84
N ASN A 22 -1.70 2.77 2.56
CA ASN A 22 -2.24 3.82 1.69
C ASN A 22 -3.76 3.68 1.51
N LEU A 23 -4.26 2.46 1.29
CA LEU A 23 -5.71 2.18 1.18
C LEU A 23 -6.46 2.53 2.49
N TYR A 24 -5.76 2.47 3.62
CA TYR A 24 -6.25 2.86 4.93
C TYR A 24 -5.99 4.35 5.26
N ARG A 25 -5.61 5.16 4.26
CA ARG A 25 -5.32 6.59 4.39
C ARG A 25 -4.17 6.93 5.34
N PHE A 26 -3.29 5.96 5.59
CA PHE A 26 -2.04 6.18 6.30
C PHE A 26 -0.92 6.42 5.28
N ASP A 27 -1.04 7.52 4.53
CA ASP A 27 -0.22 7.85 3.36
C ASP A 27 0.72 9.05 3.57
N LYS A 28 0.77 9.58 4.80
CA LYS A 28 1.63 10.71 5.18
C LYS A 28 2.89 10.32 5.94
N GLY A 29 2.90 9.12 6.54
CA GLY A 29 4.10 8.59 7.19
C GLY A 29 5.15 8.17 6.18
N SER A 30 6.39 7.96 6.65
CA SER A 30 7.45 7.34 5.86
C SER A 30 7.04 5.92 5.43
N PHE A 31 7.71 5.34 4.43
CA PHE A 31 7.39 3.97 4.02
C PHE A 31 7.59 2.97 5.17
N ASP A 32 8.57 3.18 6.04
CA ASP A 32 8.80 2.33 7.21
C ASP A 32 7.68 2.46 8.25
N GLU A 33 7.17 3.69 8.48
CA GLU A 33 6.02 3.90 9.36
C GLU A 33 4.76 3.23 8.80
N ARG A 34 4.58 3.24 7.48
CA ARG A 34 3.47 2.55 6.80
C ARG A 34 3.56 1.04 6.93
N VAL A 35 4.76 0.50 6.78
CA VAL A 35 5.02 -0.93 7.03
C VAL A 35 4.74 -1.26 8.49
N ALA A 36 5.20 -0.44 9.44
CA ALA A 36 4.96 -0.63 10.87
C ALA A 36 3.47 -0.57 11.22
N PHE A 37 2.70 0.35 10.63
CA PHE A 37 1.24 0.41 10.75
C PHE A 37 0.60 -0.92 10.40
N VAL A 38 0.96 -1.50 9.25
CA VAL A 38 0.44 -2.82 8.84
C VAL A 38 0.85 -3.93 9.79
N MET A 39 2.11 -3.94 10.23
CA MET A 39 2.61 -4.95 11.17
C MET A 39 1.91 -4.88 12.53
N ASN A 40 1.54 -3.68 13.00
CA ASN A 40 0.80 -3.47 14.25
C ASN A 40 -0.69 -3.87 14.16
N HIS A 41 -1.21 -4.06 12.94
CA HIS A 41 -2.61 -4.44 12.68
C HIS A 41 -2.75 -5.85 12.10
N LEU A 42 -1.71 -6.70 12.18
CA LEU A 42 -1.75 -8.05 11.60
C LEU A 42 -2.96 -8.87 12.05
N ASP A 43 -3.34 -8.80 13.33
CA ASP A 43 -4.49 -9.54 13.85
C ASP A 43 -5.81 -9.09 13.20
N ASP A 44 -5.96 -7.79 12.94
CA ASP A 44 -7.12 -7.21 12.26
C ASP A 44 -7.15 -7.55 10.78
N ILE A 45 -5.97 -7.64 10.16
CA ILE A 45 -5.81 -8.04 8.78
C ILE A 45 -6.17 -9.52 8.60
N TYR A 46 -5.66 -10.40 9.47
CA TYR A 46 -6.03 -11.82 9.47
C TYR A 46 -7.52 -12.03 9.69
N ASP A 47 -8.10 -11.29 10.64
CA ASP A 47 -9.54 -11.36 10.89
C ASP A 47 -10.36 -10.88 9.68
N SER A 48 -9.94 -9.77 9.05
CA SER A 48 -10.58 -9.25 7.83
C SER A 48 -10.48 -10.23 6.66
N ALA A 49 -9.35 -10.91 6.48
CA ALA A 49 -9.14 -11.88 5.42
C ALA A 49 -9.95 -13.18 5.64
N LYS A 50 -10.00 -13.68 6.88
CA LYS A 50 -10.62 -14.99 7.20
C LYS A 50 -12.10 -14.90 7.51
N ASN A 51 -12.55 -13.82 8.18
CA ASN A 51 -13.93 -13.62 8.60
C ASN A 51 -14.48 -12.27 8.10
N PRO A 52 -14.47 -11.99 6.78
CA PRO A 52 -14.75 -10.67 6.23
C PRO A 52 -16.14 -10.11 6.60
N LEU A 53 -17.13 -10.99 6.79
CA LEU A 53 -18.52 -10.63 7.07
C LEU A 53 -18.96 -10.85 8.52
N GLU A 54 -18.22 -11.63 9.31
CA GLU A 54 -18.60 -12.00 10.68
C GLU A 54 -17.59 -11.54 11.75
N GLY A 55 -16.40 -11.10 11.33
CA GLY A 55 -15.34 -10.63 12.21
C GLY A 55 -15.53 -9.17 12.66
N ARG A 56 -14.41 -8.51 12.95
CA ARG A 56 -14.34 -7.12 13.43
C ARG A 56 -14.55 -6.07 12.34
N HIS A 57 -14.66 -6.50 11.09
CA HIS A 57 -14.87 -5.64 9.90
C HIS A 57 -13.86 -4.49 9.79
N TRP A 58 -12.61 -4.69 10.22
CA TRP A 58 -11.59 -3.63 10.21
C TRP A 58 -11.40 -3.03 8.81
N TRP A 59 -11.39 -3.88 7.79
CA TRP A 59 -11.29 -3.46 6.38
C TRP A 59 -12.36 -2.46 5.92
N THR A 60 -13.53 -2.43 6.56
CA THR A 60 -14.64 -1.52 6.17
C THR A 60 -14.38 -0.06 6.53
N LYS A 61 -13.39 0.19 7.41
CA LYS A 61 -13.01 1.54 7.86
C LYS A 61 -11.95 2.20 6.97
N ALA A 62 -11.43 1.48 5.98
CA ALA A 62 -10.49 2.02 5.00
C ALA A 62 -11.17 3.03 4.07
N ASP A 63 -10.39 3.93 3.44
CA ASP A 63 -10.92 4.86 2.43
C ASP A 63 -11.36 4.09 1.15
N ASP A 64 -10.68 2.98 0.86
CA ASP A 64 -11.00 2.04 -0.23
C ASP A 64 -11.29 0.63 0.33
N PRO A 65 -12.47 0.36 0.92
CA PRO A 65 -12.74 -0.87 1.67
C PRO A 65 -12.51 -2.16 0.88
N TRP A 66 -13.04 -2.27 -0.33
CA TRP A 66 -12.94 -3.51 -1.12
C TRP A 66 -11.53 -3.79 -1.60
N GLN A 67 -10.76 -2.75 -1.90
CA GLN A 67 -9.34 -2.89 -2.24
C GLN A 67 -8.52 -3.27 -1.00
N CYS A 68 -8.85 -2.68 0.15
CA CYS A 68 -8.25 -3.03 1.43
C CYS A 68 -8.49 -4.51 1.75
N LEU A 69 -9.72 -4.99 1.62
CA LEU A 69 -10.06 -6.39 1.85
C LEU A 69 -9.29 -7.34 0.92
N ALA A 70 -9.24 -7.04 -0.39
CA ALA A 70 -8.45 -7.83 -1.34
C ALA A 70 -6.97 -7.87 -0.96
N THR A 71 -6.42 -6.75 -0.48
CA THR A 71 -5.03 -6.64 -0.04
C THR A 71 -4.78 -7.40 1.27
N CYS A 72 -5.75 -7.40 2.21
CA CYS A 72 -5.69 -8.23 3.41
C CYS A 72 -5.60 -9.71 3.07
N MET A 73 -6.46 -10.17 2.13
CA MET A 73 -6.46 -11.56 1.68
C MET A 73 -5.13 -11.96 1.03
N GLU A 74 -4.60 -11.11 0.13
CA GLU A 74 -3.31 -11.34 -0.54
C GLU A 74 -2.15 -11.36 0.46
N LEU A 75 -2.13 -10.45 1.44
CA LEU A 75 -1.09 -10.38 2.45
C LEU A 75 -1.09 -11.63 3.35
N CYS A 76 -2.26 -12.08 3.79
CA CYS A 76 -2.41 -13.31 4.56
C CYS A 76 -1.98 -14.54 3.77
N ALA A 77 -2.43 -14.68 2.52
CA ALA A 77 -2.06 -15.82 1.67
C ALA A 77 -0.54 -15.90 1.46
N ALA A 78 0.13 -14.76 1.30
CA ALA A 78 1.57 -14.71 1.18
C ALA A 78 2.30 -15.06 2.48
N LEU A 79 1.84 -14.57 3.63
CA LEU A 79 2.40 -14.90 4.95
C LEU A 79 2.25 -16.39 5.31
N GLU A 80 1.19 -17.03 4.83
CA GLU A 80 0.90 -18.45 5.06
C GLU A 80 1.57 -19.38 4.03
N SER A 81 2.18 -18.83 2.98
CA SER A 81 2.91 -19.60 1.97
C SER A 81 4.27 -20.10 2.49
N GLU A 82 4.83 -21.13 1.84
CA GLU A 82 6.15 -21.68 2.20
C GLU A 82 7.27 -20.64 2.13
N ASP A 83 7.21 -19.76 1.13
CA ASP A 83 8.12 -18.63 0.96
C ASP A 83 7.35 -17.39 0.48
N PRO A 84 7.13 -16.40 1.37
CA PRO A 84 6.48 -15.14 1.02
C PRO A 84 7.15 -14.39 -0.15
N HIS A 85 8.45 -14.54 -0.37
CA HIS A 85 9.15 -13.87 -1.48
C HIS A 85 8.86 -14.52 -2.83
N ALA A 86 8.59 -15.83 -2.84
CA ALA A 86 8.21 -16.57 -4.04
C ALA A 86 6.69 -16.54 -4.32
N TYR A 87 5.89 -15.99 -3.39
CA TYR A 87 4.43 -15.90 -3.56
C TYR A 87 4.06 -15.15 -4.84
N MET A 88 3.25 -15.79 -5.68
CA MET A 88 2.83 -15.29 -6.98
C MET A 88 1.58 -14.42 -6.82
N SER A 89 1.76 -13.10 -6.90
CA SER A 89 0.68 -12.14 -6.73
C SER A 89 0.15 -11.61 -8.06
N THR A 90 -1.16 -11.38 -8.10
CA THR A 90 -1.84 -10.66 -9.20
C THR A 90 -2.40 -9.31 -8.75
N LEU A 91 -2.13 -8.91 -7.50
CA LEU A 91 -2.71 -7.71 -6.92
C LEU A 91 -1.95 -6.47 -7.42
N PRO A 92 -2.65 -5.49 -8.04
CA PRO A 92 -2.01 -4.25 -8.47
C PRO A 92 -1.69 -3.37 -7.26
N VAL A 93 -0.44 -2.89 -7.17
CA VAL A 93 -0.02 -1.93 -6.14
C VAL A 93 -0.04 -0.52 -6.73
N HIS A 94 -0.87 0.35 -6.17
CA HIS A 94 -0.98 1.74 -6.62
C HIS A 94 0.18 2.60 -6.11
N GLN A 95 0.68 3.48 -6.98
CA GLN A 95 1.62 4.56 -6.68
C GLN A 95 1.09 5.83 -7.36
N ASP A 96 0.82 6.88 -6.60
CA ASP A 96 0.33 8.16 -7.14
C ASP A 96 1.08 9.34 -6.50
N GLY A 97 1.25 10.40 -7.29
CA GLY A 97 1.90 11.63 -6.87
C GLY A 97 0.94 12.57 -6.16
N THR A 98 1.39 13.22 -5.09
CA THR A 98 0.59 14.24 -4.41
C THR A 98 0.41 15.46 -5.33
N CYS A 99 -0.81 15.61 -5.87
CA CYS A 99 -1.20 16.75 -6.71
C CYS A 99 -0.32 16.91 -7.98
N ASN A 100 -0.40 15.93 -8.89
CA ASN A 100 0.32 15.91 -10.17
C ASN A 100 0.25 17.23 -10.97
N GLY A 101 -0.87 17.96 -10.89
CA GLY A 101 -1.01 19.26 -11.55
C GLY A 101 -0.02 20.32 -11.05
N LEU A 102 0.17 20.43 -9.73
CA LEU A 102 1.15 21.35 -9.15
C LEU A 102 2.59 20.88 -9.37
N GLN A 103 2.82 19.57 -9.41
CA GLN A 103 4.12 19.02 -9.80
C GLN A 103 4.50 19.48 -11.22
N HIS A 104 3.59 19.35 -12.20
CA HIS A 104 3.83 19.85 -13.54
C HIS A 104 4.05 21.36 -13.58
N TYR A 105 3.28 22.13 -12.80
CA TYR A 105 3.45 23.59 -12.74
C TYR A 105 4.81 23.98 -12.18
N ALA A 106 5.26 23.33 -11.10
CA ALA A 106 6.55 23.59 -10.48
C ALA A 106 7.73 23.29 -11.43
N VAL A 107 7.65 22.20 -12.20
CA VAL A 107 8.64 21.86 -13.24
C VAL A 107 8.64 22.90 -14.36
N LEU A 108 7.47 23.23 -14.91
CA LEU A 108 7.35 24.18 -16.02
C LEU A 108 7.83 25.58 -15.62
N GLY A 109 7.57 26.00 -14.38
CA GLY A 109 7.98 27.30 -13.85
C GLY A 109 9.43 27.36 -13.35
N GLY A 110 10.12 26.23 -13.24
CA GLY A 110 11.47 26.16 -12.64
C GLY A 110 11.50 26.61 -11.17
N ASP A 111 10.39 26.47 -10.44
CA ASP A 111 10.27 26.99 -9.08
C ASP A 111 10.86 26.00 -8.05
N GLY A 112 12.07 26.30 -7.59
CA GLY A 112 12.77 25.51 -6.57
C GLY A 112 12.02 25.41 -5.24
N LYS A 113 11.17 26.39 -4.87
CA LYS A 113 10.35 26.32 -3.66
C LYS A 113 9.11 25.47 -3.88
N GLY A 114 8.45 25.65 -5.01
CA GLY A 114 7.30 24.84 -5.42
C GLY A 114 7.64 23.36 -5.54
N THR A 115 8.79 23.02 -6.12
CA THR A 115 9.26 21.63 -6.27
C THR A 115 9.46 20.91 -4.93
N ALA A 116 9.92 21.61 -3.88
CA ALA A 116 10.05 21.04 -2.54
C ALA A 116 8.69 20.74 -1.86
N GLN A 117 7.65 21.52 -2.16
CA GLN A 117 6.32 21.33 -1.55
C GLN A 117 5.50 20.21 -2.19
N VAL A 118 5.88 19.76 -3.38
CA VAL A 118 5.14 18.77 -4.18
C VAL A 118 5.93 17.48 -4.40
N ASN A 119 6.96 17.23 -3.58
CA ASN A 119 7.78 16.03 -3.58
C ASN A 119 8.58 15.80 -4.89
N LEU A 120 8.99 16.89 -5.56
CA LEU A 120 9.90 16.82 -6.72
C LEU A 120 11.37 16.99 -6.34
N ALA A 121 11.66 17.74 -5.29
CA ALA A 121 12.98 17.75 -4.67
C ALA A 121 13.10 16.53 -3.74
N ALA A 122 14.28 15.90 -3.71
CA ALA A 122 14.54 14.81 -2.78
C ALA A 122 14.47 15.32 -1.32
N THR A 123 13.75 14.57 -0.48
CA THR A 123 13.62 14.79 0.96
C THR A 123 13.82 13.45 1.67
N ASP A 124 14.28 13.49 2.92
CA ASP A 124 14.53 12.31 3.74
C ASP A 124 13.25 11.50 4.04
#